data_AF-A0A2H1X3A2-F1
#
_entry.id   AF-A0A2H1X3A2-F1
#
_cell.length_a   1.000
_cell.length_b   1.000
_cell.length_c   1.000
_cell.angle_alpha   90.00
_cell.angle_beta   90.00
_cell.angle_gamma   90.00
#
_symmetry.space_group_name_H-M   'P 1'
#
loop_
_entity.id
_entity.type
_entity.pdbx_description
1 polymer ?
#
loop_
_entity_poly.entity_id
_entity_poly.type
_entity_poly.pdbx_seq_one_letter_code
_entity_poly.pdbx_strand_id
1 'polypeptide(L)'
;MPTRNSMALLDTDDAEVESILMSLRTDSATGWDGIPCSVLKSNRQVLIPILTHICNTAFHTGNLLTLNHSKTYFIPFSIRNSTQPRSNYKLFIHSCRNPNDKCNCLPITQKQFIKYLGLYIDRNLN
;
A
#
# COMPACT_ATOMS: atom_id res chain seq x y z
N MET A 1 -24.83 -13.29 7.60
CA MET A 1 -23.47 -13.89 7.69
C MET A 1 -22.48 -12.87 7.15
N PRO A 2 -21.70 -12.15 7.99
CA PRO A 2 -20.73 -11.19 7.47
C PRO A 2 -19.46 -11.93 7.03
N THR A 3 -19.03 -11.67 5.80
CA THR A 3 -17.83 -12.24 5.18
C THR A 3 -16.56 -11.64 5.79
N ARG A 4 -15.66 -12.51 6.27
CA ARG A 4 -14.34 -12.14 6.78
C ARG A 4 -13.39 -11.83 5.61
N ASN A 5 -13.46 -10.62 5.07
CA ASN A 5 -12.45 -10.13 4.14
C ASN A 5 -11.55 -9.13 4.88
N SER A 6 -10.73 -9.63 5.81
CA SER A 6 -9.70 -8.82 6.48
C SER A 6 -8.38 -9.08 5.77
N MET A 7 -7.74 -8.02 5.25
CA MET A 7 -6.33 -8.10 4.86
C MET A 7 -5.51 -8.22 6.14
N ALA A 8 -4.79 -9.34 6.30
CA ALA A 8 -3.83 -9.52 7.37
C ALA A 8 -2.43 -9.32 6.78
N LEU A 9 -1.62 -8.48 7.43
CA LEU A 9 -0.20 -8.40 7.14
C LEU A 9 0.48 -9.50 7.95
N LEU A 10 0.98 -10.52 7.25
CA LEU A 10 1.75 -11.61 7.86
C LEU A 10 3.24 -11.31 7.73
N ASP A 11 4.04 -11.95 8.58
CA ASP A 11 5.49 -11.92 8.44
C ASP A 11 5.89 -12.54 7.11
N THR A 12 6.92 -11.97 6.49
CA THR A 12 7.54 -12.49 5.27
C THR A 12 8.62 -13.52 5.61
N ASP A 13 8.85 -14.46 4.70
CA ASP A 13 9.90 -15.46 4.80
C ASP A 13 10.99 -15.28 3.73
N ASP A 14 12.12 -15.95 3.92
CA ASP A 14 13.27 -15.85 3.03
C ASP A 14 12.96 -16.27 1.59
N ALA A 15 12.03 -17.21 1.37
CA ALA A 15 11.67 -17.68 0.03
C ALA A 15 10.81 -16.65 -0.71
N GLU A 16 9.89 -15.99 0.00
CA GLU A 16 9.13 -14.86 -0.52
C GLU A 16 10.05 -13.70 -0.92
N VAL A 17 10.97 -13.33 -0.02
CA VAL A 17 11.96 -12.27 -0.28
C VAL A 17 12.86 -12.64 -1.46
N GLU A 18 13.33 -13.88 -1.55
CA GLU A 18 14.14 -14.34 -2.68
C GLU A 18 13.37 -14.24 -4.01
N SER A 19 12.11 -14.70 -4.03
CA SER A 19 11.24 -14.64 -5.21
C SER A 19 11.07 -13.21 -5.70
N ILE A 20 10.79 -12.27 -4.79
CA ILE A 20 10.64 -10.84 -5.09
C ILE A 20 11.96 -10.26 -5.60
N LEU A 21 13.07 -10.52 -4.91
CA LEU A 21 14.40 -10.02 -5.29
C LEU A 21 14.78 -10.51 -6.69
N MET A 22 14.48 -11.77 -7.02
CA MET A 22 14.76 -12.36 -8.32
C MET A 22 13.83 -11.84 -9.42
N SER A 23 12.63 -11.38 -9.08
CA SER A 23 11.70 -10.75 -10.04
C SER A 23 12.13 -9.36 -10.52
N LEU A 24 13.07 -8.69 -9.82
CA LEU A 24 13.50 -7.32 -10.15
C LEU A 24 14.15 -7.24 -11.54
N ARG A 25 13.81 -6.20 -12.31
CA ARG A 25 14.44 -5.93 -13.61
C ARG A 25 15.86 -5.39 -13.45
N THR A 26 16.84 -6.05 -14.05
CA THR A 26 18.27 -5.70 -13.93
C THR A 26 18.67 -4.46 -14.71
N ASP A 27 17.88 -4.09 -15.70
CA ASP A 27 18.02 -2.93 -16.58
C ASP A 27 17.25 -1.69 -16.08
N SER A 28 16.76 -1.73 -14.84
CA SER A 28 16.11 -0.58 -14.20
C SER A 28 17.13 0.48 -13.80
N ALA A 29 16.72 1.75 -13.83
CA ALA A 29 17.49 2.84 -13.27
C ALA A 29 17.79 2.58 -11.78
N THR A 30 19.00 2.94 -11.35
CA THR A 30 19.42 2.79 -9.96
C THR A 30 18.67 3.73 -9.03
N GLY A 31 18.55 3.34 -7.77
CA GLY A 31 17.98 4.19 -6.72
C GLY A 31 18.90 5.36 -6.37
N TRP A 32 18.52 6.12 -5.34
CA TRP A 32 19.32 7.23 -4.83
C TRP A 32 20.69 6.79 -4.28
N ASP A 33 20.81 5.52 -3.91
CA ASP A 33 22.05 4.88 -3.48
C ASP A 33 23.01 4.52 -4.62
N GLY A 34 22.56 4.61 -5.88
CA GLY A 34 23.35 4.22 -7.04
C GLY A 34 23.61 2.72 -7.16
N ILE A 35 22.91 1.87 -6.42
CA ILE A 35 23.15 0.42 -6.42
C ILE A 35 22.28 -0.24 -7.50
N PRO A 36 22.87 -0.94 -8.48
CA PRO A 36 22.10 -1.65 -9.51
C PRO A 36 21.51 -2.96 -8.99
N CYS A 37 20.34 -3.32 -9.52
CA CYS A 37 19.64 -4.56 -9.14
C CYS A 37 20.45 -5.83 -9.43
N SER A 38 21.40 -5.78 -10.38
CA SER A 38 22.33 -6.89 -10.64
C SER A 38 23.20 -7.21 -9.42
N VAL A 39 23.70 -6.20 -8.71
CA VAL A 39 24.53 -6.37 -7.51
C VAL A 39 23.72 -6.99 -6.38
N LEU A 40 22.46 -6.60 -6.22
CA LEU A 40 21.57 -7.18 -5.22
C LEU A 40 21.33 -8.66 -5.49
N LYS A 41 21.05 -9.03 -6.75
CA LYS A 41 20.83 -10.44 -7.13
C LYS A 41 22.08 -11.31 -6.96
N SER A 42 23.26 -10.77 -7.26
CA SER A 42 24.55 -11.46 -7.07
C SER A 42 24.85 -11.74 -5.60
N ASN A 43 24.45 -10.85 -4.68
CA ASN A 43 24.72 -10.96 -3.24
C ASN A 43 23.51 -11.45 -2.43
N ARG A 44 22.50 -12.02 -3.10
CA ARG A 44 21.23 -12.38 -2.48
C ARG A 44 21.35 -13.27 -1.25
N GLN A 45 22.31 -14.19 -1.23
CA GLN A 45 22.50 -15.12 -0.11
C GLN A 45 22.77 -14.41 1.22
N VAL A 46 23.40 -13.24 1.18
CA VAL A 46 23.65 -12.41 2.37
C VAL A 46 22.50 -11.45 2.62
N LEU A 47 21.89 -10.93 1.54
CA LEU A 47 20.85 -9.91 1.64
C LEU A 47 19.49 -10.46 2.09
N ILE A 48 19.11 -11.67 1.66
CA ILE A 48 17.81 -12.28 1.98
C ILE A 48 17.52 -12.25 3.49
N PRO A 49 18.35 -12.84 4.37
CA PRO A 49 18.03 -12.89 5.81
C PRO A 49 17.98 -11.48 6.44
N ILE A 50 18.80 -10.55 5.95
CA ILE A 50 18.81 -9.16 6.43
C ILE A 50 17.51 -8.45 6.01
N LEU A 51 17.09 -8.60 4.75
CA LEU A 51 15.88 -8.00 4.22
C LEU A 51 14.63 -8.59 4.87
N THR A 52 14.56 -9.90 5.05
CA THR A 52 13.48 -10.58 5.80
C THR A 52 13.36 -10.00 7.21
N HIS A 53 14.48 -9.88 7.93
CA HIS A 53 14.49 -9.32 9.28
C HIS A 53 14.05 -7.85 9.29
N ILE A 54 14.55 -7.02 8.37
CA ILE A 54 14.17 -5.60 8.27
C ILE A 54 12.67 -5.46 7.97
N CYS A 55 12.13 -6.23 7.02
CA CYS A 55 10.71 -6.20 6.66
C CYS A 55 9.83 -6.56 7.85
N ASN A 56 10.11 -7.69 8.52
CA ASN A 56 9.35 -8.12 9.69
C ASN A 56 9.49 -7.14 10.85
N THR A 57 10.69 -6.60 11.06
CA THR A 57 10.89 -5.53 12.06
C THR A 57 10.07 -4.29 11.73
N ALA A 58 9.98 -3.88 10.47
CA ALA A 58 9.14 -2.76 10.06
C ALA A 58 7.65 -3.03 10.26
N PHE A 59 7.19 -4.26 9.99
CA PHE A 59 5.80 -4.69 10.22
C PHE A 59 5.44 -4.63 11.71
N HIS A 60 6.34 -5.11 12.58
CA HIS A 60 6.11 -5.17 14.02
C HIS A 60 6.29 -3.82 14.73
N THR A 61 7.24 -3.00 14.29
CA THR A 61 7.54 -1.70 14.91
C THR A 61 6.65 -0.56 14.41
N GLY A 62 5.85 -0.78 13.37
CA GLY A 62 5.02 0.26 12.77
C GLY A 62 5.81 1.31 11.99
N ASN A 63 7.09 1.05 11.68
CA ASN A 63 7.93 1.85 10.78
C ASN A 63 7.56 1.61 9.29
N LEU A 64 6.27 1.49 9.02
CA LEU A 64 5.71 1.34 7.68
C LEU A 64 5.59 2.71 7.00
N LEU A 65 5.43 2.68 5.68
CA LEU A 65 4.92 3.81 4.90
C LEU A 65 3.62 4.30 5.53
N THR A 66 3.72 5.35 6.35
CA THR A 66 2.57 5.87 7.09
C THR A 66 1.63 6.58 6.13
N LEU A 67 0.34 6.28 6.25
CA LEU A 67 -0.68 6.97 5.49
C LEU A 67 -0.84 8.38 6.05
N ASN A 68 -0.44 9.38 5.28
CA ASN A 68 -0.59 10.78 5.68
C ASN A 68 -2.06 11.20 5.51
N HIS A 69 -2.83 11.15 6.59
CA HIS A 69 -4.26 11.51 6.58
C HIS A 69 -4.54 12.86 5.90
N SER A 70 -3.70 13.88 6.12
CA SER A 70 -3.89 15.20 5.53
C SER A 70 -3.70 15.25 4.01
N LYS A 71 -2.95 14.30 3.43
CA LYS A 71 -2.65 14.21 2.00
C LYS A 71 -3.38 13.05 1.30
N THR A 72 -4.03 12.18 2.04
CA THR A 72 -4.78 11.05 1.49
C THR A 72 -6.22 11.47 1.18
N TYR A 73 -6.60 11.24 -0.07
CA TYR A 73 -7.95 11.44 -0.58
C TYR A 73 -8.42 10.15 -1.26
N PHE A 74 -9.73 9.93 -1.32
CA PHE A 74 -10.29 8.81 -2.08
C PHE A 74 -11.18 9.30 -3.22
N ILE A 75 -11.21 8.53 -4.31
CA ILE A 75 -12.12 8.72 -5.45
C ILE A 75 -12.79 7.36 -5.71
N PRO A 76 -14.13 7.26 -5.66
CA PRO A 76 -14.80 6.04 -6.06
C PRO A 76 -14.82 5.92 -7.59
N PHE A 77 -14.17 4.88 -8.12
CA PHE A 77 -14.23 4.53 -9.52
C PHE A 77 -15.33 3.49 -9.76
N SER A 78 -16.13 3.68 -10.82
CA SER A 78 -17.14 2.71 -11.21
C SER A 78 -17.50 2.85 -12.69
N ILE A 79 -17.50 1.73 -13.41
CA ILE A 79 -17.90 1.68 -14.83
C ILE A 79 -19.40 1.97 -14.99
N ARG A 80 -20.23 1.60 -14.00
CA ARG A 80 -21.68 1.82 -14.01
C ARG A 80 -22.07 2.81 -12.92
N ASN A 81 -22.95 3.75 -13.23
CA ASN A 81 -23.48 4.68 -12.22
C ASN A 81 -24.27 3.94 -11.12
N SER A 82 -24.87 2.79 -11.43
CA SER A 82 -25.62 1.98 -10.47
C SER A 82 -24.76 1.36 -9.36
N THR A 83 -23.45 1.24 -9.57
CA THR A 83 -22.50 0.68 -8.59
C THR A 83 -21.68 1.75 -7.88
N GLN A 84 -21.94 3.04 -8.14
CA GLN A 84 -21.32 4.11 -7.35
C GLN A 84 -21.84 4.08 -5.91
N PRO A 85 -20.97 4.39 -4.93
CA PRO A 85 -21.39 4.57 -3.56
C PRO A 85 -22.39 5.73 -3.44
N ARG A 86 -23.30 5.62 -2.47
CA ARG A 86 -24.29 6.67 -2.17
C ARG A 86 -23.58 8.00 -1.84
N SER A 87 -24.26 9.12 -2.08
CA SER A 87 -23.71 10.48 -1.94
C SER A 87 -23.13 10.80 -0.54
N ASN A 88 -23.49 10.02 0.47
CA ASN A 88 -23.06 10.18 1.86
C ASN A 88 -22.07 9.09 2.33
N TYR A 89 -21.47 8.32 1.41
CA TYR A 89 -20.49 7.31 1.78
C TYR A 89 -19.24 7.94 2.38
N LYS A 90 -18.81 7.42 3.52
CA LYS A 90 -17.61 7.89 4.24
C LYS A 90 -16.67 6.72 4.44
N LEU A 91 -15.41 6.94 4.10
CA LEU A 91 -14.31 6.01 4.35
C LEU A 91 -13.56 6.51 5.58
N PHE A 92 -13.24 5.60 6.51
CA PHE A 92 -12.59 5.94 7.78
C PHE A 92 -11.26 5.20 7.92
N ILE A 93 -10.24 5.89 8.43
CA ILE A 93 -8.97 5.29 8.83
C ILE A 93 -9.12 4.81 10.27
N HIS A 94 -9.19 3.50 10.44
CA HIS A 94 -9.27 2.91 11.76
C HIS A 94 -7.89 2.77 12.39
N SER A 95 -7.66 3.51 13.48
CA SER A 95 -6.59 3.22 14.45
C SER A 95 -7.09 2.36 15.61
N CYS A 96 -8.40 2.05 15.64
CA CYS A 96 -9.04 1.24 16.66
C CYS A 96 -9.04 -0.24 16.28
N ARG A 97 -9.05 -1.11 17.29
CA ARG A 97 -9.04 -2.56 17.11
C ARG A 97 -10.34 -3.11 16.53
N ASN A 98 -11.46 -2.42 16.75
CA ASN A 98 -12.79 -2.90 16.34
C ASN A 98 -13.55 -1.78 15.59
N PRO A 99 -13.88 -1.97 14.30
CA PRO A 99 -14.55 -0.95 13.48
C PRO A 99 -16.05 -0.83 13.76
N ASN A 100 -16.65 -1.79 14.49
CA ASN A 100 -18.09 -1.81 14.81
C ASN A 100 -18.44 -1.10 16.12
N ASP A 101 -17.45 -0.74 16.95
CA ASP A 101 -17.68 0.13 18.10
C ASP A 101 -17.78 1.58 17.61
N LYS A 102 -18.52 2.44 18.33
CA LYS A 102 -18.64 3.88 18.03
C LYS A 102 -17.24 4.53 18.09
N CYS A 103 -16.52 4.47 16.99
CA CYS A 103 -15.17 4.97 16.87
C CYS A 103 -15.17 6.38 16.28
N ASN A 104 -14.36 7.27 16.86
CA ASN A 104 -14.14 8.63 16.32
C ASN A 104 -12.97 8.63 15.32
N CYS A 105 -12.88 7.57 14.51
CA CYS A 105 -11.82 7.39 13.54
C CYS A 105 -11.85 8.45 12.45
N LEU A 106 -10.68 8.76 11.89
CA LEU A 106 -10.52 9.89 10.99
C LEU A 106 -11.15 9.60 9.62
N PRO A 107 -12.11 10.41 9.14
CA PRO A 107 -12.65 10.25 7.80
C PRO A 107 -11.63 10.69 6.75
N ILE A 108 -11.55 9.94 5.65
CA ILE A 108 -10.82 10.34 4.45
C ILE A 108 -11.73 11.23 3.60
N THR A 109 -11.19 12.31 3.07
CA THR A 109 -11.96 13.24 2.22
C THR A 109 -12.11 12.66 0.81
N GLN A 110 -13.34 12.64 0.30
CA GLN A 110 -13.62 12.28 -1.09
C GLN A 110 -13.26 13.44 -2.01
N LYS A 111 -12.59 13.17 -3.14
CA LYS A 111 -12.37 14.14 -4.22
C LYS A 111 -13.05 13.68 -5.51
N GLN A 112 -13.30 14.64 -6.41
CA GLN A 112 -13.80 14.34 -7.75
C GLN A 112 -12.67 14.13 -8.76
N PHE A 113 -11.54 14.81 -8.55
CA PHE A 113 -10.32 14.67 -9.34
C PHE A 113 -9.08 14.82 -8.46
N ILE A 114 -7.97 14.19 -8.86
CA ILE A 114 -6.64 14.39 -8.29
C ILE A 114 -5.64 14.67 -9.41
N LYS A 115 -4.65 15.52 -9.13
CA LYS A 115 -3.52 15.74 -10.03
C LYS A 115 -2.35 14.87 -9.57
N TYR A 116 -1.84 14.03 -10.44
CA TYR A 116 -0.68 13.17 -10.18
C TYR A 116 0.27 13.22 -11.37
N LEU A 117 1.50 13.67 -11.15
CA LEU A 117 2.54 13.80 -12.18
C LEU A 117 2.09 14.55 -13.45
N GLY A 118 1.20 15.55 -13.29
CA GLY A 118 0.66 16.33 -14.41
C GLY A 118 -0.61 15.76 -15.04
N LEU A 119 -0.99 14.53 -14.71
CA LEU A 119 -2.24 13.91 -15.14
C LEU A 119 -3.37 14.25 -14.16
N TYR A 120 -4.56 14.49 -14.69
CA TYR A 120 -5.77 14.63 -13.89
C TYR A 120 -6.50 13.29 -13.93
N ILE A 121 -6.71 12.68 -12.76
CA ILE A 121 -7.41 11.40 -12.61
C ILE A 121 -8.77 11.71 -12.00
N ASP A 122 -9.84 11.33 -12.69
CA ASP A 122 -11.21 11.47 -12.24
C ASP A 122 -11.89 10.10 -12.00
N ARG A 123 -13.16 10.14 -11.58
CA ARG A 123 -13.99 8.94 -11.38
C ARG A 123 -14.30 8.13 -12.65
N ASN A 124 -14.02 8.67 -13.84
CA ASN A 124 -14.23 8.01 -15.12
C ASN A 124 -12.93 7.46 -15.71
N LEU A 125 -11.78 7.71 -15.06
CA LEU A 125 -10.43 7.40 -15.57
C LEU A 125 -10.18 7.98 -16.98
N ASN A 126 -10.76 9.16 -17.27
CA ASN A 126 -10.57 9.88 -18.53
C ASN A 126 -9.38 10.84 -18.49
#